data_AF-A0A1Y6KB90-F1
#
_entry.id   AF-A0A1Y6KB90-F1
#
_cell.length_a   1.000
_cell.length_b   1.000
_cell.length_c   1.000
_cell.angle_alpha   90.00
_cell.angle_beta   90.00
_cell.angle_gamma   90.00
#
_symmetry.space_group_name_H-M   'P 1'
#
loop_
_entity.id
_entity.type
_entity.pdbx_description
1 polymer ?
#
loop_
_entity_poly.entity_id
_entity_poly.type
_entity_poly.pdbx_seq_one_letter_code
_entity_poly.pdbx_strand_id
1 'polypeptide(L)' 'MTVAKLIEALASMPKDAIVLMDSGAGLSRVDALELVAEQGPGAPAEVILQPSLDE' A
#
# COMPACT_ATOMS: atom_id res chain seq x y z
N MET A 1 -2.39 2.73 -10.80
CA MET A 1 -3.37 1.78 -10.24
C MET A 1 -4.33 2.56 -9.34
N THR A 2 -5.63 2.31 -9.37
CA THR A 2 -6.58 2.96 -8.43
C THR A 2 -6.66 2.15 -7.15
N VAL A 3 -7.12 2.78 -6.05
CA VAL A 3 -7.38 2.09 -4.78
C VAL A 3 -8.38 0.94 -4.97
N ALA A 4 -9.42 1.14 -5.78
CA ALA A 4 -10.41 0.08 -6.09
C ALA A 4 -9.76 -1.17 -6.70
N LYS A 5 -8.89 -1.01 -7.70
CA LYS A 5 -8.19 -2.14 -8.33
C LYS A 5 -7.24 -2.86 -7.36
N LEU A 6 -6.60 -2.12 -6.47
CA LEU A 6 -5.74 -2.69 -5.43
C LEU A 6 -6.56 -3.51 -4.43
N ILE A 7 -7.68 -2.98 -3.94
CA ILE A 7 -8.58 -3.67 -3.02
C ILE A 7 -9.12 -4.97 -3.63
N GLU A 8 -9.54 -4.93 -4.90
CA GLU A 8 -10.01 -6.13 -5.61
C GLU A 8 -8.92 -7.22 -5.69
N ALA A 9 -7.68 -6.84 -6.02
CA ALA A 9 -6.57 -7.79 -6.06
C ALA A 9 -6.28 -8.38 -4.68
N LEU A 10 -6.20 -7.55 -3.64
CA LEU A 10 -5.95 -7.99 -2.27
C LEU A 10 -7.08 -8.88 -1.73
N ALA A 11 -8.33 -8.58 -2.06
CA ALA A 11 -9.49 -9.38 -1.64
C ALA A 11 -9.52 -10.79 -2.25
N SER A 12 -8.79 -11.02 -3.35
CA SER A 12 -8.65 -12.34 -3.97
C SER A 12 -7.59 -13.23 -3.31
N MET A 13 -6.76 -12.68 -2.43
CA MET A 13 -5.66 -13.40 -1.78
C MET A 13 -6.14 -14.17 -0.54
N PRO A 14 -5.39 -15.21 -0.11
CA PRO A 14 -5.58 -15.84 1.19
C PRO A 14 -5.53 -14.82 2.34
N LYS A 15 -6.31 -15.07 3.40
CA LYS A 15 -6.45 -14.13 4.54
C LYS A 15 -5.14 -13.93 5.34
N ASP A 16 -4.22 -14.87 5.22
CA ASP A 16 -2.91 -14.90 5.86
C ASP A 16 -1.77 -14.46 4.92
N ALA A 17 -2.10 -14.01 3.71
CA ALA A 17 -1.12 -13.46 2.79
C ALA A 17 -0.51 -12.16 3.33
N ILE A 18 0.78 -11.97 3.09
CA ILE A 18 1.53 -10.80 3.51
C ILE A 18 1.76 -9.88 2.31
N VAL A 19 1.56 -8.58 2.51
CA VAL A 19 1.86 -7.57 1.49
C VAL A 19 3.32 -7.16 1.60
N LEU A 20 4.05 -7.30 0.48
CA LEU A 20 5.43 -6.89 0.34
C LEU A 20 5.53 -5.69 -0.60
N MET A 21 6.43 -4.78 -0.29
CA MET A 21 6.79 -3.63 -1.12
C MET A 21 8.24 -3.78 -1.57
N ASP A 22 8.49 -3.53 -2.85
CA ASP A 22 9.84 -3.46 -3.40
C ASP A 22 10.41 -2.07 -3.12
N SER A 23 11.50 -2.02 -2.35
CA SER A 23 12.21 -0.78 -1.98
C SER A 23 13.47 -0.55 -2.82
N GLY A 24 13.70 -1.35 -3.86
CA GLY A 24 14.93 -1.35 -4.67
C GLY A 24 16.13 -2.02 -3.98
N ALA A 25 16.12 -2.13 -2.65
CA ALA A 25 17.07 -2.91 -1.86
C ALA A 25 16.57 -4.34 -1.56
N GLY A 26 15.34 -4.66 -1.94
CA GLY A 26 14.70 -5.94 -1.68
C GLY A 26 13.20 -5.78 -1.40
N LEU A 27 12.59 -6.85 -0.92
CA LEU A 27 11.19 -6.87 -0.51
C LEU A 27 11.09 -6.60 0.99
N SER A 28 10.26 -5.61 1.36
CA SER A 28 9.97 -5.27 2.75
C SER A 28 8.49 -5.49 3.04
N ARG A 29 8.16 -6.03 4.21
CA ARG A 29 6.77 -6.14 4.64
C ARG A 29 6.16 -4.74 4.81
N VAL A 30 4.91 -4.55 4.38
CA VAL A 30 4.15 -3.34 4.74
C VAL A 30 3.67 -3.45 6.19
N ASP A 31 4.00 -2.45 7.01
CA ASP A 31 3.68 -2.44 8.44
C ASP A 31 2.61 -1.42 8.82
N ALA A 32 2.56 -0.30 8.09
CA ALA A 32 1.54 0.72 8.25
C ALA A 32 1.01 1.21 6.90
N LEU A 33 -0.22 1.72 6.92
CA LEU A 33 -0.81 2.46 5.82
C LEU A 33 -1.34 3.79 6.32
N GLU A 34 -1.22 4.81 5.49
CA GLU A 34 -1.77 6.14 5.74
C GLU A 34 -2.63 6.57 4.56
N LEU A 35 -3.78 7.19 4.86
CA LEU A 35 -4.70 7.72 3.86
C LEU A 35 -4.59 9.24 3.86
N VAL A 36 -4.19 9.81 2.72
CA VAL A 36 -4.07 11.25 2.54
C VAL A 36 -5.21 11.71 1.65
N ALA A 37 -6.04 12.62 2.15
CA ALA A 37 -7.11 13.22 1.37
C ALA A 37 -6.56 14.06 0.22
N GLU A 38 -7.41 14.41 -0.75
CA GLU A 38 -7.04 15.28 -1.88
C GLU A 38 -6.35 16.58 -1.43
N GLN A 39 -5.13 16.80 -1.90
CA GLN A 39 -4.30 17.96 -1.52
C GLN A 39 -4.39 19.08 -2.55
N GLY A 40 -5.58 19.63 -2.74
CA GLY A 40 -5.83 20.79 -3.60
C GLY A 40 -6.42 20.45 -4.98
N PRO A 41 -6.63 21.47 -5.84
CA PRO A 41 -7.41 21.30 -7.07
C PRO A 41 -6.78 20.29 -8.03
N GLY A 42 -7.44 19.14 -8.20
CA GLY A 42 -7.03 18.09 -9.13
C GLY A 42 -5.99 17.09 -8.59
N ALA A 43 -5.55 17.22 -7.33
CA ALA A 43 -4.69 16.23 -6.69
C ALA A 43 -5.55 15.06 -6.16
N PRO A 44 -5.32 13.81 -6.61
CA PRO A 44 -6.07 12.66 -6.11
C PRO A 44 -5.72 12.38 -4.65
N ALA A 45 -6.62 11.70 -3.94
CA ALA A 45 -6.30 11.10 -2.64
C ALA A 45 -5.22 10.02 -2.80
N GLU A 46 -4.40 9.84 -1.78
CA GLU A 46 -3.26 8.94 -1.78
C GLU A 46 -3.37 7.89 -0.67
N VAL A 47 -2.75 6.74 -0.92
CA VAL A 47 -2.53 5.69 0.07
C VAL A 47 -1.03 5.48 0.15
N ILE A 48 -0.45 5.77 1.31
CA ILE A 48 0.97 5.62 1.57
C ILE A 48 1.16 4.28 2.29
N LEU A 49 2.03 3.43 1.76
CA LEU A 49 2.42 2.17 2.39
C LEU A 49 3.81 2.34 3.00
N GLN A 50 3.93 2.06 4.30
CA GLN A 50 5.19 2.20 5.02
C GLN A 50 5.80 0.81 5.24
N PRO A 51 7.10 0.62 4.92
CA PRO A 51 7.77 -0.64 5.18
C PRO A 51 7.97 -0.84 6.68
N SER A 52 8.01 -2.10 7.11
CA SER A 52 8.51 -2.46 8.44
C SER A 52 9.98 -2.09 8.57
N LEU A 53 10.34 -1.51 9.72
CA LEU A 53 11.72 -1.21 10.09
C LEU A 53 12.34 -2.30 10.99
N ASP A 54 11.59 -3.36 11.26
CA ASP A 54 12.09 -4.52 12.00
C ASP A 54 12.94 -5.37 11.04
N GLU A 55 14.27 -5.37 11.24
CA GLU A 55 15.20 -6.35 10.65
C GLU A 55 15.16 -7.69 11.39
#